data_AF-A0AAU2HDJ7-F1
#
_entry.id   AF-A0AAU2HDJ7-F1
#
_cell.length_a   1.000
_cell.length_b   1.000
_cell.length_c   1.000
_cell.angle_alpha   90.00
_cell.angle_beta   90.00
_cell.angle_gamma   90.00
#
_symmetry.space_group_name_H-M   'P 1'
#
loop_
_entity.id
_entity.type
_entity.pdbx_description
1 polymer ?
#
loop_
_entity_poly.entity_id
_entity_poly.type
_entity_poly.pdbx_seq_one_letter_code
_entity_poly.pdbx_strand_id
1 'polypeptide(L)'
;MFGTQPSVRLERAARHLLQAHQRTHSDYSVWEQEADELHLDYVIALEALMASPNDDHAEGISERIRSRASALFSTPALRDRVEDMVQKAYSARSKYVHGDVLKDQEESERLADLRNLRLLVRQVVLRWLVLTPYDLEDLAPRLDAAADGTGREHAIDEPLRAFFSAIPPQDNPQL
;
A
#
# COMPACT_ATOMS: atom_id res chain seq x y z
N MET A 1 0.95 20.37 -21.28
CA MET A 1 0.61 20.58 -19.87
C MET A 1 0.77 19.22 -19.20
N PHE A 2 1.96 18.92 -18.68
CA PHE A 2 2.25 17.62 -18.09
C PHE A 2 1.70 17.60 -16.68
N GLY A 3 0.71 16.75 -16.40
CA GLY A 3 0.30 16.47 -15.04
C GLY A 3 1.53 16.06 -14.25
N THR A 4 1.77 16.69 -13.12
CA THR A 4 2.83 16.34 -12.18
C THR A 4 2.75 14.84 -11.87
N GLN A 5 3.86 14.12 -11.97
CA GLN A 5 3.94 12.66 -11.83
C GLN A 5 3.19 12.07 -10.59
N PRO A 6 3.05 12.76 -9.44
CA PRO A 6 2.20 12.28 -8.33
C PRO A 6 0.70 12.20 -8.65
N SER A 7 0.14 13.10 -9.47
CA SER A 7 -1.31 13.10 -9.77
C SER A 7 -1.69 11.88 -10.62
N VAL A 8 -0.83 11.48 -11.56
CA VAL A 8 -1.01 10.27 -12.39
C VAL A 8 -0.90 9.00 -11.54
N ARG A 9 0.03 8.97 -10.58
CA ARG A 9 0.20 7.86 -9.65
C ARG A 9 -1.01 7.70 -8.73
N LEU A 10 -1.48 8.80 -8.16
CA LEU A 10 -2.69 8.80 -7.34
C LEU A 10 -3.93 8.42 -8.16
N GLU A 11 -4.06 8.91 -9.39
CA GLU A 11 -5.16 8.53 -10.29
C GLU A 11 -5.14 7.03 -10.59
N ARG A 12 -3.96 6.47 -10.90
CA ARG A 12 -3.80 5.03 -11.14
C ARG A 12 -4.16 4.23 -9.89
N ALA A 13 -3.65 4.61 -8.72
CA ALA A 13 -4.00 3.96 -7.47
C ALA A 13 -5.50 4.03 -7.18
N ALA A 14 -6.11 5.20 -7.35
CA ALA A 14 -7.54 5.41 -7.15
C ALA A 14 -8.40 4.56 -8.09
N ARG A 15 -8.00 4.41 -9.37
CA ARG A 15 -8.68 3.55 -10.34
C ARG A 15 -8.72 2.10 -9.86
N HIS A 16 -7.59 1.55 -9.43
CA HIS A 16 -7.52 0.17 -8.95
C HIS A 16 -8.23 -0.03 -7.61
N LEU A 17 -8.21 0.96 -6.72
CA LEU A 17 -9.00 0.92 -5.48
C LEU A 17 -10.51 0.93 -5.75
N LEU A 18 -10.97 1.72 -6.72
CA LEU A 18 -12.36 1.74 -7.15
C LEU A 18 -12.76 0.40 -7.77
N GLN A 19 -11.91 -0.17 -8.62
CA GLN A 19 -12.10 -1.48 -9.23
C GLN A 19 -12.17 -2.60 -8.18
N ALA A 20 -11.27 -2.61 -7.20
CA ALA A 20 -11.32 -3.55 -6.08
C ALA A 20 -12.61 -3.38 -5.26
N HIS A 21 -13.04 -2.14 -5.01
CA HIS A 21 -14.28 -1.86 -4.30
C HIS A 21 -15.52 -2.36 -5.06
N GLN A 22 -15.59 -2.17 -6.37
CA GLN A 22 -16.73 -2.60 -7.20
C GLN A 22 -16.88 -4.12 -7.24
N ARG A 23 -15.78 -4.87 -7.07
CA ARG A 23 -15.77 -6.33 -6.95
C ARG A 23 -15.95 -6.83 -5.50
N THR A 24 -16.13 -5.92 -4.54
CA THR A 24 -16.39 -6.25 -3.14
C THR A 24 -17.91 -6.21 -2.90
N HIS A 25 -18.53 -7.35 -2.56
CA HIS A 25 -19.98 -7.41 -2.38
C HIS A 25 -20.43 -6.89 -0.99
N SER A 26 -19.58 -7.02 0.03
CA SER A 26 -19.73 -6.37 1.34
C SER A 26 -18.36 -6.14 1.97
N ASP A 27 -18.28 -5.34 3.04
CA ASP A 27 -17.01 -5.12 3.76
C ASP A 27 -16.30 -6.40 4.23
N TYR A 28 -17.03 -7.52 4.27
CA TYR A 28 -16.58 -8.82 4.77
C TYR A 28 -16.66 -9.96 3.74
N SER A 29 -17.11 -9.73 2.50
CA SER A 29 -17.28 -10.81 1.51
C SER A 29 -16.87 -10.41 0.09
N VAL A 30 -16.09 -11.30 -0.52
CA VAL A 30 -15.58 -11.26 -1.90
C VAL A 30 -15.93 -12.59 -2.55
N TRP A 31 -16.35 -12.57 -3.81
CA TRP A 31 -16.53 -13.81 -4.57
C TRP A 31 -15.17 -14.46 -4.82
N GLU A 32 -15.04 -15.78 -4.62
CA GLU A 32 -13.77 -16.50 -4.79
C GLU A 32 -13.11 -16.21 -6.14
N GLN A 33 -13.92 -16.13 -7.20
CA GLN A 33 -13.46 -15.88 -8.57
C GLN A 33 -12.88 -14.48 -8.76
N GLU A 34 -13.19 -13.55 -7.85
CA GLU A 34 -12.71 -12.17 -7.89
C GLU A 34 -11.57 -11.93 -6.88
N ALA A 35 -11.27 -12.89 -5.98
CA ALA A 35 -10.26 -12.71 -4.93
C ALA A 35 -8.85 -12.45 -5.50
N ASP A 36 -8.47 -13.19 -6.55
CA ASP A 36 -7.18 -13.02 -7.23
C ASP A 36 -7.10 -11.66 -7.96
N GLU A 37 -8.19 -11.24 -8.59
CA GLU A 37 -8.31 -9.94 -9.26
C GLU A 37 -8.27 -8.78 -8.25
N LEU A 38 -8.96 -8.91 -7.11
CA LEU A 38 -8.88 -7.94 -6.01
C LEU A 38 -7.46 -7.83 -5.45
N HIS A 39 -6.80 -8.97 -5.26
CA HIS A 39 -5.41 -9.01 -4.81
C HIS A 39 -4.52 -8.25 -5.78
N LEU A 40 -4.67 -8.50 -7.07
CA LEU A 40 -3.92 -7.82 -8.12
C LEU A 40 -4.17 -6.31 -8.11
N ASP A 41 -5.43 -5.87 -8.00
CA ASP A 41 -5.78 -4.45 -7.92
C ASP A 41 -5.13 -3.76 -6.71
N TYR A 42 -5.12 -4.40 -5.54
CA TYR A 42 -4.44 -3.86 -4.36
C TYR A 42 -2.93 -3.76 -4.52
N VAL A 43 -2.29 -4.77 -5.13
CA VAL A 43 -0.85 -4.72 -5.42
C VAL A 43 -0.55 -3.62 -6.43
N ILE A 44 -1.34 -3.45 -7.49
CA ILE A 44 -1.13 -2.39 -8.48
C ILE A 44 -1.36 -1.00 -7.85
N ALA A 45 -2.32 -0.86 -6.94
CA ALA A 45 -2.51 0.39 -6.21
C ALA A 45 -1.30 0.73 -5.34
N LEU A 46 -0.70 -0.28 -4.68
CA LEU A 46 0.53 -0.11 -3.91
C LEU A 46 1.71 0.28 -4.82
N GLU A 47 1.88 -0.43 -5.94
CA GLU A 47 2.90 -0.12 -6.97
C GLU A 47 2.79 1.32 -7.46
N ALA A 48 1.57 1.75 -7.79
CA ALA A 48 1.33 3.09 -8.31
C ALA A 48 1.78 4.18 -7.34
N LEU A 49 1.60 3.99 -6.03
CA LEU A 49 1.97 4.97 -5.02
C LEU A 49 3.45 4.94 -4.64
N MET A 50 4.04 3.74 -4.61
CA MET A 50 5.41 3.54 -4.11
C MET A 50 6.47 3.66 -5.21
N ALA A 51 6.12 3.46 -6.48
CA ALA A 51 7.06 3.56 -7.59
C ALA A 51 7.46 5.02 -7.87
N SER A 52 8.73 5.23 -8.15
CA SER A 52 9.31 6.49 -8.63
C SER A 52 9.43 6.45 -10.15
N PRO A 53 9.24 7.60 -10.84
CA PRO A 53 9.59 7.77 -12.25
C PRO A 53 11.07 7.51 -12.54
N ASN A 54 11.94 7.63 -11.52
CA ASN A 54 13.37 7.39 -11.62
C ASN A 54 13.75 5.93 -11.27
N ASP A 55 12.78 5.07 -10.96
CA ASP A 55 13.09 3.67 -10.69
C ASP A 55 13.45 2.95 -11.99
N ASP A 56 14.67 2.41 -12.04
CA ASP A 56 15.02 1.43 -13.06
C ASP A 56 14.06 0.24 -13.03
N HIS A 57 13.31 0.05 -14.11
CA HIS A 57 12.30 -1.00 -14.25
C HIS A 57 12.89 -2.42 -14.38
N ALA A 58 14.22 -2.55 -14.40
CA ALA A 58 14.92 -3.79 -14.69
C ALA A 58 15.08 -4.71 -13.46
N GLU A 59 15.37 -4.19 -12.26
CA GLU A 59 15.61 -5.02 -11.06
C GLU A 59 15.23 -4.33 -9.73
N GLY A 60 14.74 -5.14 -8.79
CA GLY A 60 14.53 -4.74 -7.38
C GLY A 60 13.30 -3.87 -7.09
N ILE A 61 12.38 -3.68 -8.04
CA ILE A 61 11.20 -2.82 -7.83
C ILE A 61 10.33 -3.31 -6.67
N SER A 62 10.13 -4.62 -6.53
CA SER A 62 9.36 -5.22 -5.45
C SER A 62 10.00 -4.96 -4.09
N GLU A 63 11.33 -4.99 -4.01
CA GLU A 63 12.08 -4.71 -2.79
C GLU A 63 11.99 -3.25 -2.39
N ARG A 64 12.14 -2.32 -3.36
CA ARG A 64 11.95 -0.89 -3.11
C ARG A 64 10.54 -0.60 -2.64
N ILE A 65 9.52 -1.17 -3.28
CA ILE A 65 8.12 -0.98 -2.88
C ILE A 65 7.90 -1.50 -1.46
N ARG A 66 8.46 -2.67 -1.11
CA ARG A 66 8.41 -3.23 0.24
C ARG A 66 9.05 -2.29 1.27
N SER A 67 10.28 -1.84 1.03
CA SER A 67 11.02 -0.94 1.93
C SER A 67 10.33 0.44 2.06
N ARG A 68 9.82 1.00 0.95
CA ARG A 68 9.10 2.28 0.97
C ARG A 68 7.77 2.18 1.70
N ALA A 69 7.03 1.10 1.50
CA ALA A 69 5.78 0.86 2.20
C ALA A 69 6.02 0.70 3.71
N SER A 70 7.05 -0.04 4.12
CA SER A 70 7.41 -0.19 5.53
C SER A 70 7.89 1.13 6.12
N ALA A 71 8.63 1.94 5.36
CA ALA A 71 9.12 3.24 5.82
C ALA A 71 8.01 4.18 6.29
N LEU A 72 6.77 4.01 5.86
CA LEU A 72 5.61 4.79 6.32
C LEU A 72 5.17 4.50 7.77
N PHE A 73 5.73 3.49 8.44
CA PHE A 73 5.27 3.03 9.77
C PHE A 73 6.32 3.26 10.86
N SER A 74 5.95 3.97 11.93
CA SER A 74 6.93 4.51 12.89
C SER A 74 7.67 3.48 13.75
N THR A 75 7.04 2.36 14.11
CA THR A 75 7.68 1.37 15.02
C THR A 75 8.35 0.25 14.22
N PRO A 76 9.55 -0.25 14.63
CA PRO A 76 10.19 -1.42 14.01
C PRO A 76 9.24 -2.61 13.80
N ALA A 77 8.50 -3.02 14.83
CA ALA A 77 7.57 -4.15 14.74
C ALA A 77 6.47 -3.99 13.67
N LEU A 78 5.98 -2.76 13.46
CA LEU A 78 5.02 -2.48 12.37
C LEU A 78 5.69 -2.50 11.01
N ARG A 79 6.94 -2.05 10.91
CA ARG A 79 7.71 -2.09 9.66
C ARG A 79 7.93 -3.53 9.22
N ASP A 80 8.45 -4.37 10.11
CA ASP A 80 8.68 -5.80 9.84
C ASP A 80 7.38 -6.48 9.38
N ARG A 81 6.26 -6.21 10.07
CA ARG A 81 4.95 -6.74 9.69
C ARG A 81 4.50 -6.26 8.31
N VAL A 82 4.72 -5.00 7.98
CA VAL A 82 4.38 -4.43 6.66
C VAL A 82 5.24 -5.05 5.57
N GLU A 83 6.54 -5.23 5.82
CA GLU A 83 7.45 -5.89 4.88
C GLU A 83 6.99 -7.31 4.58
N ASP A 84 6.65 -8.09 5.60
CA ASP A 84 6.11 -9.44 5.46
C ASP A 84 4.81 -9.47 4.66
N MET A 85 3.89 -8.54 4.95
CA MET A 85 2.61 -8.46 4.25
C MET A 85 2.78 -8.10 2.77
N VAL A 86 3.64 -7.13 2.45
CA VAL A 86 3.94 -6.76 1.07
C VAL A 86 4.65 -7.91 0.35
N GLN A 87 5.60 -8.57 1.01
CA GLN A 87 6.29 -9.73 0.45
C GLN A 87 5.31 -10.86 0.10
N LYS A 88 4.41 -11.20 1.01
CA LYS A 88 3.35 -12.20 0.75
C LYS A 88 2.48 -11.80 -0.43
N ALA A 89 2.10 -10.53 -0.52
CA ALA A 89 1.29 -10.03 -1.62
C ALA A 89 1.99 -10.16 -2.99
N TYR A 90 3.29 -9.85 -3.05
CA TYR A 90 4.08 -10.05 -4.26
C TYR A 90 4.28 -11.52 -4.63
N SER A 91 4.52 -12.38 -3.63
CA SER A 91 4.63 -13.82 -3.86
C SER A 91 3.32 -14.40 -4.42
N ALA A 92 2.17 -13.98 -3.90
CA ALA A 92 0.86 -14.38 -4.43
C ALA A 92 0.62 -13.86 -5.87
N ARG A 93 0.94 -12.59 -6.14
CA ARG A 93 0.87 -12.00 -7.49
C ARG A 93 1.75 -12.77 -8.49
N SER A 94 2.96 -13.14 -8.09
CA SER A 94 3.89 -13.88 -8.95
C SER A 94 3.31 -15.25 -9.33
N LYS A 95 2.78 -16.00 -8.36
CA LYS A 95 2.09 -17.28 -8.63
C LYS A 95 0.93 -17.11 -9.63
N TYR A 96 0.07 -16.11 -9.39
CA TYR A 96 -1.07 -15.82 -10.28
C TYR A 96 -0.62 -15.50 -11.71
N VAL A 97 0.35 -14.61 -11.88
CA VAL A 97 0.87 -14.21 -13.21
C VAL A 97 1.54 -15.37 -13.96
N HIS A 98 2.13 -16.32 -13.24
CA HIS A 98 2.72 -17.53 -13.83
C HIS A 98 1.72 -18.67 -14.05
N GLY A 99 0.43 -18.46 -13.77
CA GLY A 99 -0.62 -19.45 -13.96
C GLY A 99 -0.67 -20.54 -12.88
N ASP A 100 0.09 -20.37 -11.80
CA ASP A 100 -0.01 -21.23 -10.63
C ASP A 100 -1.26 -20.85 -9.84
N VAL A 101 -2.14 -21.81 -9.60
CA VAL A 101 -3.31 -21.58 -8.76
C VAL A 101 -2.85 -21.58 -7.31
N LEU A 102 -3.35 -20.63 -6.50
CA LEU A 102 -3.17 -20.59 -5.04
C LEU A 102 -3.86 -21.77 -4.31
N LYS A 103 -4.02 -22.93 -4.96
CA LYS A 103 -4.82 -24.10 -4.57
C LYS A 103 -4.48 -24.68 -3.18
N ASP A 104 -3.29 -24.42 -2.67
CA ASP A 104 -2.82 -25.02 -1.42
C ASP A 104 -3.20 -24.22 -0.15
N GLN A 105 -3.83 -23.04 -0.30
CA GLN A 105 -4.26 -22.21 0.83
C GLN A 105 -5.76 -22.39 1.10
N GLU A 106 -6.14 -22.56 2.37
CA GLU A 106 -7.55 -22.61 2.79
C GLU A 106 -8.26 -21.29 2.47
N GLU A 107 -9.56 -21.36 2.13
CA GLU A 107 -10.38 -20.18 1.79
C GLU A 107 -10.36 -19.12 2.90
N SER A 108 -10.44 -19.56 4.15
CA SER A 108 -10.42 -18.69 5.33
C SER A 108 -9.11 -17.89 5.43
N GLU A 109 -7.99 -18.51 5.11
CA GLU A 109 -6.67 -17.89 5.11
C GLU A 109 -6.52 -16.90 3.95
N ARG A 110 -6.99 -17.27 2.74
CA ARG A 110 -6.98 -16.34 1.59
C ARG A 110 -7.80 -15.09 1.85
N LEU A 111 -9.00 -15.23 2.42
CA LEU A 111 -9.85 -14.09 2.77
C LEU A 111 -9.24 -13.23 3.88
N ALA A 112 -8.57 -13.84 4.86
CA ALA A 112 -7.86 -13.12 5.90
C ALA A 112 -6.67 -12.32 5.33
N ASP A 113 -5.88 -12.92 4.43
CA ASP A 113 -4.78 -12.26 3.75
C ASP A 113 -5.27 -11.10 2.88
N LEU A 114 -6.36 -11.29 2.13
CA LEU A 114 -6.97 -10.23 1.32
C LEU A 114 -7.48 -9.06 2.18
N ARG A 115 -8.13 -9.37 3.32
CA ARG A 115 -8.56 -8.35 4.28
C ARG A 115 -7.35 -7.58 4.84
N ASN A 116 -6.29 -8.28 5.18
CA ASN A 116 -5.06 -7.67 5.69
C ASN A 116 -4.42 -6.76 4.62
N LEU A 117 -4.35 -7.21 3.36
CA LEU A 117 -3.86 -6.42 2.24
C LEU A 117 -4.71 -5.16 2.02
N ARG A 118 -6.04 -5.28 2.03
CA ARG A 118 -6.97 -4.14 1.94
C ARG A 118 -6.69 -3.10 3.02
N LEU A 119 -6.55 -3.54 4.28
CA LEU A 119 -6.26 -2.66 5.41
C LEU A 119 -4.89 -1.98 5.26
N LEU A 120 -3.88 -2.74 4.83
CA LEU A 120 -2.54 -2.20 4.56
C LEU A 120 -2.57 -1.13 3.48
N VAL A 121 -3.16 -1.42 2.31
CA VAL A 121 -3.21 -0.45 1.21
C VAL A 121 -3.95 0.82 1.64
N ARG A 122 -5.06 0.70 2.39
CA ARG A 122 -5.76 1.87 2.95
C ARG A 122 -4.84 2.69 3.87
N GLN A 123 -4.08 2.04 4.74
CA GLN A 123 -3.15 2.70 5.65
C GLN A 123 -1.98 3.36 4.91
N VAL A 124 -1.49 2.74 3.85
CA VAL A 124 -0.44 3.29 2.97
C VAL A 124 -0.96 4.51 2.22
N VAL A 125 -2.14 4.44 1.59
CA VAL A 125 -2.78 5.56 0.89
C VAL A 125 -2.92 6.76 1.81
N LEU A 126 -3.45 6.57 3.02
CA LEU A 126 -3.63 7.66 3.98
C LEU A 126 -2.31 8.29 4.38
N ARG A 127 -1.29 7.48 4.71
CA ARG A 127 0.03 7.99 5.09
C ARG A 127 0.73 8.70 3.92
N TRP A 128 0.59 8.16 2.71
CA TRP A 128 1.10 8.78 1.50
C TRP A 128 0.47 10.15 1.29
N LEU A 129 -0.87 10.26 1.39
CA LEU A 129 -1.59 11.54 1.25
C LEU A 129 -1.19 12.57 2.31
N VAL A 130 -0.89 12.15 3.55
CA VAL A 130 -0.43 13.06 4.60
C VAL A 130 0.99 13.59 4.31
N LEU A 131 1.84 12.77 3.69
CA LEU A 131 3.25 13.08 3.48
C LEU A 131 3.55 13.78 2.14
N THR A 132 2.62 13.71 1.19
CA THR A 132 2.72 14.40 -0.10
C THR A 132 2.15 15.81 0.04
N PRO A 133 2.98 16.87 0.02
CA PRO A 133 2.48 18.23 0.05
C PRO A 133 1.81 18.59 -1.30
N TYR A 134 1.12 19.73 -1.32
CA TYR A 134 0.49 20.25 -2.53
C TYR A 134 1.48 20.59 -3.67
N ASP A 135 2.78 20.63 -3.39
CA ASP A 135 3.86 20.99 -4.33
C ASP A 135 4.42 19.83 -5.16
N LEU A 136 3.87 18.62 -4.99
CA LEU A 136 3.99 17.50 -5.94
C LEU A 136 5.42 16.97 -6.14
N GLU A 137 6.30 17.14 -5.15
CA GLU A 137 7.60 16.46 -5.13
C GLU A 137 7.43 14.93 -5.00
N ASP A 138 8.40 14.20 -5.56
CA ASP A 138 8.39 12.74 -5.47
C ASP A 138 8.67 12.29 -4.04
N LEU A 139 7.74 11.53 -3.45
CA LEU A 139 7.87 11.01 -2.10
C LEU A 139 8.89 9.85 -2.01
N ALA A 140 9.16 9.16 -3.13
CA ALA A 140 10.00 7.97 -3.15
C ALA A 140 11.42 8.19 -2.58
N PRO A 141 12.20 9.22 -2.97
CA PRO A 141 13.51 9.48 -2.37
C PRO A 141 13.48 9.71 -0.86
N ARG A 142 12.42 10.35 -0.34
CA ARG A 142 12.24 10.55 1.11
C ARG A 142 11.98 9.22 1.81
N LEU A 143 11.21 8.33 1.20
CA LEU A 143 10.95 6.99 1.73
C LEU A 143 12.18 6.09 1.66
N ASP A 144 12.99 6.20 0.61
CA ASP A 144 14.27 5.50 0.48
C ASP A 144 15.23 5.92 1.60
N ALA A 145 15.43 7.23 1.79
CA ALA A 145 16.26 7.75 2.89
C ALA A 145 15.75 7.30 4.27
N ALA A 146 14.42 7.28 4.48
CA ALA A 146 13.81 6.85 5.73
C ALA A 146 13.90 5.33 5.96
N ALA A 147 13.95 4.53 4.90
CA ALA A 147 14.21 3.09 4.96
C ALA A 147 15.66 2.83 5.38
N ASP A 148 16.60 3.64 4.89
CA ASP A 148 18.02 3.61 5.28
C ASP A 148 18.28 4.23 6.67
N GLY A 149 17.24 4.66 7.38
CA GLY A 149 17.32 5.23 8.73
C GLY A 149 17.73 6.70 8.78
N THR A 150 17.82 7.38 7.63
CA THR A 150 18.25 8.78 7.54
C THR A 150 17.05 9.73 7.53
N GLY A 151 17.08 10.77 8.38
CA GLY A 151 16.09 11.87 8.35
C GLY A 151 14.63 11.47 8.70
N ARG A 152 14.40 10.23 9.12
CA ARG A 152 13.08 9.63 9.33
C ARG A 152 12.18 10.41 10.29
N GLU A 153 12.71 10.82 11.44
CA GLU A 153 11.92 11.47 12.50
C GLU A 153 11.21 12.72 11.94
N HIS A 154 11.94 13.62 11.30
CA HIS A 154 11.40 14.87 10.79
C HIS A 154 10.67 14.68 9.44
N ALA A 155 11.14 13.78 8.58
CA ALA A 155 10.60 13.63 7.23
C ALA A 155 9.33 12.78 7.16
N ILE A 156 9.13 11.85 8.10
CA ILE A 156 8.05 10.85 8.09
C ILE A 156 7.29 10.82 9.42
N ASP A 157 7.98 10.58 10.53
CA ASP A 157 7.31 10.24 11.79
C ASP A 157 6.60 11.45 12.42
N GLU A 158 7.22 12.64 12.42
CA GLU A 158 6.64 13.87 12.96
C GLU A 158 5.40 14.33 12.18
N PRO A 159 5.42 14.44 10.83
CA PRO A 159 4.21 14.79 10.06
C PRO A 159 3.05 13.81 10.27
N LEU A 160 3.33 12.50 10.27
CA LEU A 160 2.31 11.48 10.51
C LEU A 160 1.75 11.57 11.93
N ARG A 161 2.62 11.72 12.93
CA ARG A 161 2.23 11.87 14.34
C ARG A 161 1.38 13.12 14.53
N ALA A 162 1.78 14.24 13.94
CA ALA A 162 1.02 15.50 14.00
C ALA A 162 -0.38 15.34 13.41
N PHE A 163 -0.49 14.74 12.22
CA PHE A 163 -1.77 14.52 11.56
C PHE A 163 -2.70 13.61 12.38
N PHE A 164 -2.21 12.43 12.80
CA PHE A 164 -3.05 11.48 13.55
C PHE A 164 -3.37 11.95 14.97
N SER A 165 -2.56 12.82 15.57
CA SER A 165 -2.87 13.42 16.88
C SER A 165 -3.91 14.54 16.79
N ALA A 166 -3.97 15.26 15.66
CA ALA A 166 -4.96 16.32 15.43
C ALA A 166 -6.36 15.77 15.09
N ILE A 167 -6.45 14.52 14.65
CA ILE A 167 -7.70 13.84 14.31
C ILE A 167 -7.82 12.56 15.17
N PRO A 168 -7.99 12.69 16.50
CA PRO A 168 -8.18 11.52 17.34
C PRO A 168 -9.44 10.77 16.90
N PRO A 169 -9.45 9.42 16.97
CA PRO A 169 -10.64 8.64 16.64
C PRO A 169 -11.81 9.15 17.49
N GLN A 170 -12.94 9.46 16.84
CA GLN A 170 -14.13 9.82 17.58
C GLN A 170 -14.59 8.60 18.37
N ASP A 171 -14.55 8.69 19.69
CA ASP A 171 -15.37 7.86 20.56
C ASP A 171 -16.82 8.15 20.16
N ASN A 172 -17.43 7.25 19.40
CA ASN A 172 -18.85 7.34 19.10
C ASN A 172 -19.58 6.35 20.02
N PRO A 173 -20.03 6.77 21.23
CA PRO A 173 -20.77 5.91 22.15
C PRO A 173 -22.24 5.67 21.72
N GLN A 174 -22.61 5.94 20.46
CA GLN A 174 -23.98 5.76 19.98
C GLN A 174 -24.01 5.12 18.57
N LEU A 175 -23.77 3.81 18.52
CA LEU A 175 -24.35 2.87 17.56
C LEU A 175 -24.53 1.52 18.24
#